data_AF-A0A564T457-F1
#
_entry.id   AF-A0A564T457-F1
#
_cell.length_a   1.000
_cell.length_b   1.000
_cell.length_c   1.000
_cell.angle_alpha   90.00
_cell.angle_beta   90.00
_cell.angle_gamma   90.00
#
_symmetry.space_group_name_H-M   'P 1'
#
loop_
_entity.id
_entity.type
_entity.pdbx_description
1 polymer ?
#
loop_
_entity_poly.entity_id
_entity_poly.type
_entity_poly.pdbx_seq_one_letter_code
_entity_poly.pdbx_strand_id
1 'polypeptide(L)'
;MDIKKPLEEINAHTSFNVTYEKIKAGRSIDSIQFHIEKKRRADNNSYKLEDTAYQEDKARKAETEDKLAIEAMKSKYTTLLLENMLLSPFEMQDTKIMAGLQVHVYPLYDELKEIRGLNGVKDHVSYVASRREEYSKHNIARYLKKAIEQYLPTVKRKDLNHK
;
A
#
# COMPACT_ATOMS: atom_id res chain seq x y z
N MET A 1 -8.70 -47.08 30.23
CA MET A 1 -7.85 -45.93 29.89
C MET A 1 -8.68 -44.67 30.07
N ASP A 2 -8.28 -43.79 30.99
CA ASP A 2 -9.03 -42.57 31.28
C ASP A 2 -8.52 -41.43 30.41
N ILE A 3 -9.30 -41.07 29.40
CA ILE A 3 -8.96 -40.07 28.38
C ILE A 3 -9.51 -38.69 28.80
N LYS A 4 -10.26 -38.60 29.90
CA LYS A 4 -10.90 -37.34 30.32
C LYS A 4 -9.89 -36.29 30.78
N LYS A 5 -8.92 -36.68 31.61
CA LYS A 5 -7.88 -35.78 32.13
C LYS A 5 -7.08 -35.05 31.03
N PRO A 6 -6.51 -35.73 30.02
CA PRO A 6 -5.78 -35.03 28.96
C PRO A 6 -6.70 -34.14 28.10
N LEU A 7 -7.98 -34.51 27.92
CA LEU A 7 -8.94 -33.66 27.21
C LEU A 7 -9.27 -32.38 27.97
N GLU A 8 -9.42 -32.46 29.29
CA GLU A 8 -9.62 -31.29 30.16
C GLU A 8 -8.41 -30.36 30.10
N GLU A 9 -7.19 -30.90 30.12
CA GLU A 9 -5.96 -30.11 30.00
C GLU A 9 -5.85 -29.42 28.64
N ILE A 10 -6.12 -30.13 27.54
CA ILE A 10 -6.13 -29.56 26.19
C ILE A 10 -7.20 -28.46 26.07
N ASN A 11 -8.40 -28.70 26.60
CA ASN A 11 -9.49 -27.74 26.60
C ASN A 11 -9.21 -26.53 27.50
N ALA A 12 -8.41 -26.66 28.57
CA ALA A 12 -8.07 -25.54 29.44
C ALA A 12 -6.90 -24.71 28.88
N HIS A 13 -5.87 -25.38 28.34
CA HIS A 13 -4.58 -24.74 28.05
C HIS A 13 -4.28 -24.56 26.56
N THR A 14 -5.18 -24.98 25.66
CA THR A 14 -5.00 -24.74 24.21
C THR A 14 -6.13 -23.90 23.61
N SER A 15 -5.96 -23.51 22.35
CA SER A 15 -6.97 -22.78 21.58
C SER A 15 -7.99 -23.70 20.91
N PHE A 16 -8.08 -24.95 21.34
CA PHE A 16 -8.98 -25.95 20.78
C PHE A 16 -9.98 -26.41 21.82
N ASN A 17 -11.19 -26.70 21.35
CA ASN A 17 -12.17 -27.50 22.05
C ASN A 17 -12.12 -28.90 21.45
N VAL A 18 -11.83 -29.89 22.27
CA VAL A 18 -11.71 -31.29 21.90
C VAL A 18 -12.75 -32.09 22.67
N THR A 19 -13.60 -32.78 21.93
CA THR A 19 -14.54 -33.76 22.45
C THR A 19 -14.31 -35.10 21.75
N TYR A 20 -14.93 -36.17 22.26
CA TYR A 20 -14.79 -37.49 21.66
C TYR A 20 -16.06 -38.32 21.81
N GLU A 21 -16.24 -39.26 20.89
CA GLU A 21 -17.29 -40.26 20.91
C GLU A 21 -16.68 -41.67 20.88
N LYS A 22 -17.28 -42.60 21.62
CA LYS A 22 -16.89 -44.02 21.63
C LYS A 22 -17.83 -44.81 20.75
N ILE A 23 -17.30 -45.37 19.67
CA ILE A 23 -18.03 -46.24 18.76
C ILE A 23 -17.88 -47.67 19.27
N LYS A 24 -19.00 -48.38 19.46
CA LYS A 24 -19.02 -49.75 19.99
C LYS A 24 -19.30 -50.75 18.88
N ALA A 25 -18.59 -51.88 18.91
CA ALA A 25 -18.95 -53.09 18.19
C ALA A 25 -19.41 -54.14 19.23
N GLY A 26 -20.72 -54.32 19.35
CA GLY A 26 -21.30 -55.17 20.39
C GLY A 26 -21.06 -54.62 21.80
N ARG A 27 -20.44 -55.42 22.68
CA ARG A 27 -20.19 -55.06 24.08
C ARG A 27 -18.87 -54.31 24.30
N SER A 28 -18.02 -54.25 23.29
CA SER A 28 -16.68 -53.64 23.37
C SER A 28 -16.65 -52.30 22.63
N ILE A 29 -15.76 -51.40 23.08
CA ILE A 29 -15.43 -50.18 22.33
C ILE A 29 -14.53 -50.59 21.19
N ASP A 30 -14.97 -50.30 19.97
CA ASP A 30 -14.24 -50.61 18.74
C ASP A 30 -13.32 -49.46 18.34
N SER A 31 -13.85 -48.22 18.39
CA SER A 31 -13.12 -47.03 17.96
C SER A 31 -13.51 -45.79 18.77
N ILE A 32 -12.63 -44.78 18.76
CA ILE A 32 -12.86 -43.48 19.38
C ILE A 32 -12.68 -42.40 18.32
N GLN A 33 -13.71 -41.59 18.09
CA GLN A 33 -13.67 -40.45 17.18
C GLN A 33 -13.50 -39.17 17.98
N PHE A 34 -12.55 -38.32 17.60
CA PHE A 34 -12.33 -37.01 18.23
C PHE A 34 -12.92 -35.90 17.36
N HIS A 35 -13.63 -34.97 17.97
CA HIS A 35 -14.07 -33.72 17.34
C HIS A 35 -13.22 -32.58 17.90
N ILE A 36 -12.45 -31.93 17.02
CA ILE A 36 -11.54 -30.85 17.39
C ILE A 36 -12.00 -29.59 16.67
N GLU A 37 -12.38 -28.58 17.43
CA GLU A 37 -12.76 -27.27 16.92
C GLU A 37 -11.84 -26.19 17.46
N LYS A 38 -11.48 -25.22 16.63
CA LYS A 38 -10.74 -24.05 17.10
C LYS A 38 -11.69 -23.16 17.87
N LYS A 39 -11.35 -22.82 19.12
CA LYS A 39 -12.10 -21.84 19.91
C LYS A 39 -12.21 -20.55 19.09
N ARG A 40 -13.43 -20.03 18.92
CA ARG A 40 -13.62 -18.66 18.44
C ARG A 40 -12.98 -17.73 19.47
N ARG A 41 -11.76 -17.28 19.19
CA ARG A 41 -11.32 -16.00 19.75
C ARG A 41 -12.23 -14.98 19.08
N ALA A 42 -12.87 -14.10 19.85
CA ALA A 42 -13.21 -12.81 19.25
C ALA A 42 -11.93 -12.34 18.58
N ASP A 43 -11.99 -11.97 17.29
CA ASP A 43 -10.86 -11.33 16.64
C ASP A 43 -10.58 -10.10 17.49
N ASN A 44 -9.62 -10.23 18.41
CA ASN A 44 -9.35 -9.24 19.43
C ASN A 44 -8.47 -8.19 18.77
N ASN A 45 -8.98 -7.60 17.69
CA ASN A 45 -8.49 -6.39 17.08
C ASN A 45 -8.86 -5.16 17.94
N SER A 46 -9.41 -5.37 19.14
CA SER A 46 -9.76 -4.35 20.12
C SER A 46 -8.57 -3.50 20.56
N TYR A 47 -7.33 -4.00 20.53
CA TYR A 47 -6.15 -3.16 20.85
C TYR A 47 -5.87 -2.06 19.82
N LYS A 48 -6.51 -2.07 18.65
CA LYS A 48 -6.39 -1.00 17.64
C LYS A 48 -7.54 0.02 17.69
N LEU A 49 -8.52 -0.16 18.58
CA LEU A 49 -9.75 0.63 18.62
C LEU A 49 -9.75 1.72 19.71
N GLU A 50 -8.93 1.60 20.76
CA GLU A 50 -8.92 2.52 21.91
C GLU A 50 -7.59 3.26 22.13
N ASP A 51 -6.67 3.26 21.15
CA ASP A 51 -5.45 4.05 21.26
C ASP A 51 -5.70 5.43 20.62
N THR A 52 -6.04 6.44 21.43
CA THR A 52 -6.20 7.83 20.99
C THR A 52 -4.97 8.30 20.21
N ALA A 53 -3.78 7.83 20.59
CA ALA A 53 -2.54 8.10 19.89
C ALA A 53 -2.50 7.52 18.46
N TYR A 54 -3.11 6.35 18.21
CA TYR A 54 -3.18 5.77 16.86
C TYR A 54 -4.21 6.50 15.98
N GLN A 55 -5.35 6.90 16.55
CA GLN A 55 -6.34 7.70 15.84
C GLN A 55 -5.81 9.11 15.55
N GLU A 56 -5.12 9.73 16.51
CA GLU A 56 -4.43 11.01 16.34
C GLU A 56 -3.30 10.89 15.31
N ASP A 57 -2.50 9.83 15.34
CA ASP A 57 -1.43 9.64 14.36
C ASP A 57 -1.99 9.41 12.94
N LYS A 58 -3.09 8.66 12.84
CA LYS A 58 -3.82 8.47 11.58
C LYS A 58 -4.47 9.78 11.09
N ALA A 59 -5.05 10.57 11.99
CA ALA A 59 -5.65 11.86 11.68
C ALA A 59 -4.58 12.89 11.26
N ARG A 60 -3.43 12.94 11.95
CA ARG A 60 -2.27 13.76 11.57
C ARG A 60 -1.74 13.36 10.20
N LYS A 61 -1.58 12.05 9.94
CA LYS A 61 -1.16 11.54 8.62
C LYS A 61 -2.16 11.93 7.53
N ALA A 62 -3.46 11.79 7.77
CA ALA A 62 -4.50 12.22 6.83
C ALA A 62 -4.46 13.73 6.59
N GLU A 63 -4.32 14.55 7.64
CA GLU A 63 -4.21 16.01 7.51
C GLU A 63 -2.95 16.41 6.71
N THR A 64 -1.83 15.71 6.91
CA THR A 64 -0.63 15.92 6.12
C THR A 64 -0.81 15.49 4.67
N GLU A 65 -1.48 14.37 4.40
CA GLU A 65 -1.78 13.91 3.04
C GLU A 65 -2.69 14.91 2.31
N ASP A 66 -3.71 15.45 2.97
CA ASP A 66 -4.60 16.46 2.39
C ASP A 66 -3.86 17.76 2.06
N LYS A 67 -2.97 18.23 2.95
CA LYS A 67 -2.10 19.39 2.67
C LYS A 67 -1.21 19.15 1.46
N LEU A 68 -0.55 18.00 1.40
CA LEU A 68 0.31 17.61 0.28
C LEU A 68 -0.48 17.49 -1.02
N ALA A 69 -1.69 16.94 -0.97
CA ALA A 69 -2.57 16.82 -2.13
C ALA A 69 -2.99 18.19 -2.67
N ILE A 70 -3.38 19.12 -1.78
CA ILE A 70 -3.74 20.50 -2.16
C ILE A 70 -2.54 21.23 -2.79
N GLU A 71 -1.35 21.04 -2.22
CA GLU A 71 -0.12 21.61 -2.76
C GLU A 71 0.18 21.07 -4.16
N ALA A 72 0.08 19.74 -4.34
CA ALA A 72 0.25 19.13 -5.64
C ALA A 72 -0.80 19.64 -6.64
N MET A 73 -2.07 19.73 -6.28
CA MET A 73 -3.12 20.22 -7.20
C MET A 73 -2.82 21.64 -7.73
N LYS A 74 -2.18 22.49 -6.93
CA LYS A 74 -1.79 23.86 -7.33
C LYS A 74 -0.47 23.91 -8.12
N SER A 75 0.27 22.80 -8.17
CA SER A 75 1.57 22.74 -8.85
C SER A 75 1.41 22.83 -10.37
N LYS A 76 2.34 23.56 -11.01
CA LYS A 76 2.46 23.62 -12.47
C LYS A 76 2.75 22.25 -13.08
N TYR A 77 3.35 21.34 -12.32
CA TYR A 77 3.61 19.97 -12.77
C TYR A 77 2.30 19.18 -12.94
N THR A 78 1.30 19.38 -12.07
CA THR A 78 -0.02 18.76 -12.23
C THR A 78 -0.69 19.23 -13.52
N THR A 79 -0.64 20.53 -13.82
CA THR A 79 -1.13 21.07 -15.09
C THR A 79 -0.45 20.40 -16.28
N LEU A 80 0.88 20.27 -16.23
CA LEU A 80 1.65 19.63 -17.29
C LEU A 80 1.29 18.14 -17.48
N LEU A 81 1.03 17.42 -16.38
CA LEU A 81 0.58 16.01 -16.43
C LEU A 81 -0.82 15.87 -17.02
N LEU A 82 -1.73 16.82 -16.74
CA LEU A 82 -3.07 16.86 -17.32
C LEU A 82 -3.01 17.16 -18.84
N GLU A 83 -2.22 18.15 -19.24
CA GLU A 83 -2.03 18.52 -20.65
C GLU A 83 -1.48 17.37 -21.50
N ASN A 84 -0.63 16.51 -20.91
CA ASN A 84 -0.05 15.35 -21.59
C ASN A 84 -0.86 14.06 -21.38
N MET A 85 -2.08 14.14 -20.83
CA MET A 85 -2.95 12.99 -20.55
C MET A 85 -2.28 11.89 -19.71
N LEU A 86 -1.30 12.27 -18.88
CA LEU A 86 -0.66 11.36 -17.93
C LEU A 86 -1.46 11.25 -16.65
N LEU A 87 -2.12 12.34 -16.26
CA LEU A 87 -3.07 12.39 -15.15
C LEU A 87 -4.45 12.72 -15.70
N SER A 88 -5.48 12.04 -15.23
CA SER A 88 -6.87 12.38 -15.53
C SER A 88 -7.47 13.33 -14.48
N PRO A 89 -8.51 14.12 -14.82
CA PRO A 89 -9.22 14.93 -13.84
C PRO A 89 -9.81 14.13 -12.68
N PHE A 90 -10.15 12.86 -12.89
CA PHE A 90 -10.64 11.97 -11.84
C PHE A 90 -9.52 11.55 -10.88
N GLU A 91 -8.35 11.19 -11.40
CA GLU A 91 -7.17 10.88 -10.56
C GLU A 91 -6.67 12.10 -9.79
N MET A 92 -6.85 13.31 -10.34
CA MET A 92 -6.51 14.56 -9.64
C MET A 92 -7.33 14.75 -8.36
N GLN A 93 -8.55 14.20 -8.28
CA GLN A 93 -9.40 14.27 -7.09
C GLN A 93 -8.97 13.28 -5.99
N ASP A 94 -8.13 12.29 -6.33
CA ASP A 94 -7.63 11.31 -5.38
C ASP A 94 -6.47 11.89 -4.56
N THR A 95 -6.72 12.11 -3.26
CA THR A 95 -5.73 12.70 -2.33
C THR A 95 -4.46 11.86 -2.23
N LYS A 96 -4.55 10.53 -2.32
CA LYS A 96 -3.38 9.65 -2.23
C LYS A 96 -2.52 9.74 -3.47
N ILE A 97 -3.13 9.84 -4.65
CA ILE A 97 -2.39 10.04 -5.90
C ILE A 97 -1.66 11.38 -5.83
N MET A 98 -2.38 12.46 -5.48
CA MET A 98 -1.81 13.80 -5.44
C MET A 98 -0.72 13.96 -4.38
N ALA A 99 -0.92 13.44 -3.17
CA ALA A 99 0.11 13.41 -2.14
C ALA A 99 1.33 12.57 -2.59
N GLY A 100 1.10 11.44 -3.25
CA GLY A 100 2.17 10.60 -3.80
C GLY A 100 2.99 11.32 -4.88
N LEU A 101 2.33 12.10 -5.75
CA LEU A 101 3.00 12.94 -6.73
C LEU A 101 3.83 14.04 -6.06
N GLN A 102 3.26 14.72 -5.05
CA GLN A 102 3.94 15.77 -4.28
C GLN A 102 5.23 15.26 -3.64
N VAL A 103 5.20 14.08 -3.02
CA VAL A 103 6.33 13.57 -2.24
C VAL A 103 7.38 12.91 -3.12
N HIS A 104 6.97 12.19 -4.17
CA HIS A 104 7.88 11.28 -4.87
C HIS A 104 8.24 11.67 -6.30
N VAL A 105 7.47 12.56 -6.93
CA VAL A 105 7.67 12.92 -8.34
C VAL A 105 8.09 14.38 -8.48
N TYR A 106 7.40 15.30 -7.81
CA TYR A 106 7.63 16.74 -7.99
C TYR A 106 9.02 17.22 -7.55
N PRO A 107 9.61 16.70 -6.46
CA PRO A 107 11.00 17.02 -6.11
C PRO A 107 12.01 16.59 -7.20
N LEU A 108 11.73 15.51 -7.92
CA LEU A 108 12.57 15.03 -9.03
C LEU A 108 12.39 15.88 -10.29
N TYR A 109 11.19 16.43 -10.50
CA TYR A 109 10.97 17.44 -11.54
C TYR A 109 11.59 18.78 -11.21
N ASP A 110 11.61 19.18 -9.93
CA ASP A 110 12.39 20.34 -9.50
C ASP A 110 13.88 20.13 -9.79
N GLU A 111 14.43 18.97 -9.47
CA GLU A 111 15.83 18.65 -9.82
C GLU A 111 16.09 18.72 -11.34
N LEU A 112 15.21 18.12 -12.15
CA LEU A 112 15.35 18.19 -13.62
C LEU A 112 15.24 19.63 -14.13
N LYS A 113 14.36 20.42 -13.53
CA LYS A 113 14.17 21.84 -13.85
C LYS A 113 15.40 22.67 -13.48
N GLU A 114 16.09 22.37 -12.39
CA GLU A 114 17.34 23.06 -12.04
C GLU A 114 18.45 22.77 -13.06
N ILE A 115 18.45 21.57 -13.66
CA ILE A 115 19.49 21.18 -14.63
C ILE A 115 19.17 21.69 -16.06
N ARG A 116 17.92 21.54 -16.52
CA ARG A 116 17.51 21.81 -17.92
C ARG A 116 16.42 22.86 -18.09
N GLY A 117 16.04 23.54 -17.01
CA GLY A 117 14.89 24.44 -16.99
C GLY A 117 13.56 23.70 -17.13
N LEU A 118 12.48 24.47 -17.14
CA LEU A 118 11.12 23.93 -17.26
C LEU A 118 10.90 23.20 -18.60
N ASN A 119 11.60 23.60 -19.66
CA ASN A 119 11.52 22.93 -20.95
C ASN A 119 12.03 21.49 -20.89
N GLY A 120 13.10 21.21 -20.12
CA GLY A 120 13.57 19.85 -19.90
C GLY A 120 12.53 18.94 -19.23
N VAL A 121 11.74 19.49 -18.30
CA VAL A 121 10.62 18.77 -17.67
C VAL A 121 9.51 18.52 -18.68
N LYS A 122 9.14 19.52 -19.49
CA LYS A 122 8.14 19.36 -20.56
C LYS A 122 8.53 18.26 -21.55
N ASP A 123 9.76 18.28 -22.04
CA ASP A 123 10.26 17.28 -22.99
C ASP A 123 10.20 15.86 -22.40
N HIS A 124 10.61 15.71 -21.13
CA HIS A 124 10.54 14.43 -20.43
C HIS A 124 9.08 13.95 -20.29
N VAL A 125 8.19 14.83 -19.83
CA VAL A 125 6.78 14.51 -19.63
C VAL A 125 6.11 14.09 -20.93
N SER A 126 6.32 14.84 -22.02
CA SER A 126 5.78 14.48 -23.34
C SER A 126 6.36 13.17 -23.87
N TYR A 127 7.65 12.90 -23.64
CA TYR A 127 8.26 11.62 -23.99
C TYR A 127 7.61 10.46 -23.22
N VAL A 128 7.43 10.60 -21.91
CA VAL A 128 6.80 9.57 -21.05
C VAL A 128 5.35 9.31 -21.45
N ALA A 129 4.61 10.36 -21.84
CA ALA A 129 3.26 10.23 -22.37
C ALA A 129 3.22 9.42 -23.67
N SER A 130 4.14 9.67 -24.59
CA SER A 130 4.22 8.96 -25.88
C SER A 130 4.57 7.47 -25.73
N ARG A 131 5.25 7.10 -24.64
CA ARG A 131 5.71 5.74 -24.35
C ARG A 131 4.80 4.99 -23.37
N ARG A 132 3.70 5.60 -22.92
CA ARG A 132 2.81 5.00 -21.92
C ARG A 132 2.01 3.86 -22.52
N GLU A 133 2.26 2.65 -22.04
CA GLU A 133 1.47 1.46 -22.37
C GLU A 133 0.21 1.35 -21.49
N GLU A 134 -0.84 0.70 -22.02
CA GLU A 134 -2.17 0.66 -21.42
C GLU A 134 -2.22 0.00 -20.03
N TYR A 135 -1.31 -0.93 -19.76
CA TYR A 135 -1.20 -1.64 -18.48
C TYR A 135 -0.67 -0.75 -17.32
N SER A 136 -0.05 0.40 -17.64
CA SER A 136 0.55 1.32 -16.66
C SER A 136 -0.47 2.26 -15.97
N LYS A 137 -1.78 2.03 -16.17
CA LYS A 137 -2.86 2.89 -15.65
C LYS A 137 -3.10 2.78 -14.13
N HIS A 138 -2.62 1.74 -13.45
CA HIS A 138 -3.04 1.46 -12.07
C HIS A 138 -2.27 2.22 -10.96
N ASN A 139 -1.12 2.84 -11.26
CA ASN A 139 -0.39 3.66 -10.27
C ASN A 139 0.50 4.69 -10.97
N ILE A 140 -0.10 5.85 -11.30
CA ILE A 140 0.57 6.91 -12.06
C ILE A 140 1.79 7.48 -11.31
N ALA A 141 1.69 7.70 -10.00
CA ALA A 141 2.79 8.26 -9.22
C ALA A 141 4.04 7.36 -9.25
N ARG A 142 3.85 6.05 -9.09
CA ARG A 142 4.95 5.07 -9.18
C ARG A 142 5.55 5.00 -10.57
N TYR A 143 4.72 5.06 -11.61
CA TYR A 143 5.18 5.04 -13.00
C TYR A 143 6.04 6.27 -13.33
N LEU A 144 5.54 7.47 -13.01
CA LEU A 144 6.26 8.72 -13.26
C LEU A 144 7.56 8.80 -12.48
N LYS A 145 7.54 8.41 -11.19
CA LYS A 145 8.75 8.31 -10.36
C LYS A 145 9.82 7.45 -11.03
N LYS A 146 9.47 6.26 -11.48
CA LYS A 146 10.42 5.35 -12.14
C LYS A 146 10.97 5.96 -13.44
N ALA A 147 10.13 6.63 -14.21
CA ALA A 147 10.54 7.26 -15.47
C ALA A 147 11.56 8.39 -15.24
N ILE A 148 11.32 9.27 -14.28
CA ILE A 148 12.22 10.40 -13.99
C ILE A 148 13.52 9.93 -13.30
N GLU A 149 13.46 8.93 -12.41
CA GLU A 149 14.65 8.33 -11.77
C GLU A 149 15.61 7.73 -12.80
N GLN A 150 15.08 7.12 -13.86
CA GLN A 150 15.91 6.59 -14.95
C GLN A 150 16.49 7.69 -15.84
N TYR A 151 15.77 8.81 -16.00
CA TYR A 151 16.17 9.90 -16.88
C TYR A 151 17.21 10.84 -16.25
N LEU A 152 17.06 11.19 -14.98
CA LEU A 152 17.93 12.14 -14.26
C LEU A 152 19.43 11.83 -14.37
N PRO A 153 19.92 10.58 -14.18
CA PRO A 153 21.33 10.27 -14.35
C PRO A 153 21.86 10.51 -15.76
N THR A 154 21.02 10.28 -16.78
CA THR A 154 21.41 10.48 -18.19
C THR A 154 21.56 11.96 -18.52
N VAL A 155 20.69 12.80 -17.96
CA VAL A 155 20.72 14.25 -18.08
C VAL A 155 21.98 14.82 -17.43
N LYS A 156 22.22 14.46 -16.16
CA LYS A 156 23.40 14.91 -15.40
C LYS A 156 24.72 14.59 -16.11
N ARG A 157 24.86 13.41 -16.72
CA ARG A 157 26.07 13.03 -17.49
C ARG A 157 26.25 13.86 -18.75
N LYS A 158 25.17 14.18 -19.46
CA LYS A 158 25.25 14.97 -20.70
C LYS A 158 25.63 16.43 -20.43
N ASP A 159 25.15 17.01 -19.33
CA ASP A 159 25.48 18.39 -18.96
C ASP A 159 26.92 18.52 -18.44
N LEU A 160 27.49 17.47 -17.83
CA LEU A 160 28.91 17.40 -17.48
C LEU A 160 29.83 17.31 -18.72
N ASN A 161 29.38 16.67 -19.80
CA ASN A 161 30.14 16.55 -21.05
C ASN A 161 30.00 17.78 -21.98
N HIS A 162 29.17 18.76 -21.62
CA HIS A 162 28.98 20.02 -22.36
C HIS A 162 29.63 21.23 -21.66
N LYS A 163 30.42 21.00 -20.60
CA LYS A 163 31.36 21.98 -20.02
C LYS A 163 32.77 21.66 -20.47
#